data_AF-A0A1F5YJI8-F1
#
_entry.id   AF-A0A1F5YJI8-F1
#
_cell.length_a   1.000
_cell.length_b   1.000
_cell.length_c   1.000
_cell.angle_alpha   90.00
_cell.angle_beta   90.00
_cell.angle_gamma   90.00
#
_symmetry.space_group_name_H-M   'P 1'
#
loop_
_entity.id
_entity.type
_entity.pdbx_description
1 polymer ?
#
loop_
_entity_poly.entity_id
_entity_poly.type
_entity_poly.pdbx_seq_one_letter_code
_entity_poly.pdbx_strand_id
1 'polypeptide(L)'
;MARKSADKKIEKKRKPVKTEKNPKTQIISDVYDTDGKKSGKMTLPVTVFAAKINPDLIAQAVRVYLSNQRAGTHAVKTRAEVT
;
A
#
# COMPACT_ATOMS: atom_id res chain seq x y z
N MET A 1 50.93 -22.16 0.24
CA MET A 1 49.53 -22.62 0.25
C MET A 1 48.61 -21.42 0.13
N ALA A 2 47.80 -21.38 -0.91
CA ALA A 2 46.94 -20.26 -1.28
C ALA A 2 45.59 -20.32 -0.56
N ARG A 3 45.16 -19.19 0.03
CA ARG A 3 43.75 -18.74 0.04
C ARG A 3 43.75 -17.21 -0.04
N LYS A 4 43.35 -16.71 -1.21
CA LYS A 4 43.25 -15.31 -1.60
C LYS A 4 41.77 -14.98 -1.70
N SER A 5 41.23 -14.13 -0.80
CA SER A 5 39.98 -13.37 -0.98
C SER A 5 39.57 -12.77 0.37
N ALA A 6 39.92 -11.53 0.68
CA ALA A 6 39.11 -10.35 0.36
C ALA A 6 38.03 -9.99 1.41
N ASP A 7 38.39 -9.88 2.69
CA ASP A 7 37.57 -9.20 3.71
C ASP A 7 37.98 -7.72 3.86
N LYS A 8 37.85 -6.97 2.76
CA LYS A 8 37.93 -5.50 2.81
C LYS A 8 37.04 -4.85 1.76
N LYS A 9 35.72 -5.11 1.81
CA LYS A 9 34.76 -4.43 0.92
C LYS A 9 33.28 -4.56 1.29
N ILE A 10 32.88 -4.26 2.52
CA ILE A 10 31.45 -3.97 2.82
C ILE A 10 31.37 -2.66 3.61
N GLU A 11 32.04 -1.65 3.08
CA GLU A 11 31.74 -0.25 3.41
C GLU A 11 31.90 0.55 2.11
N LYS A 12 30.99 0.30 1.17
CA LYS A 12 30.87 1.09 -0.05
C LYS A 12 29.54 1.80 -0.07
N LYS A 13 29.59 3.02 0.48
CA LYS A 13 28.89 4.22 -0.02
C LYS A 13 27.48 3.95 -0.57
N ARG A 14 26.47 3.97 0.31
CA ARG A 14 25.11 4.34 -0.11
C ARG A 14 25.15 5.81 -0.52
N LYS A 15 25.53 6.07 -1.78
CA LYS A 15 25.31 7.37 -2.42
C LYS A 15 23.80 7.59 -2.49
N PRO A 16 23.32 8.83 -2.25
CA PRO A 16 21.89 9.14 -2.31
C PRO A 16 21.37 8.78 -3.69
N VAL A 17 20.30 7.98 -3.74
CA VAL A 17 19.61 7.66 -4.99
C VAL A 17 19.13 8.98 -5.56
N LYS A 18 19.74 9.36 -6.67
CA LYS A 18 19.50 10.60 -7.39
C LYS A 18 18.07 10.59 -7.91
N THR A 19 17.44 11.75 -7.80
CA THR A 19 16.21 12.14 -8.46
C THR A 19 16.33 11.90 -9.96
N GLU A 20 15.61 10.91 -10.48
CA GLU A 20 15.36 10.76 -11.91
C GLU A 20 13.96 11.30 -12.21
N LYS A 21 13.92 12.54 -12.70
CA LYS A 21 12.74 13.15 -13.31
C LYS A 21 12.46 12.40 -14.62
N ASN A 22 11.54 11.45 -14.61
CA ASN A 22 11.05 10.79 -15.82
C ASN A 22 9.61 11.27 -16.07
N PRO A 23 9.28 11.93 -17.20
CA PRO A 23 8.05 12.73 -17.36
C PRO A 23 6.72 11.95 -17.45
N LYS A 24 6.67 10.69 -17.01
CA LYS A 24 5.47 9.83 -16.99
C LYS A 24 4.89 9.60 -15.58
N THR A 25 5.36 10.30 -14.55
CA THR A 25 5.08 9.99 -13.13
C THR A 25 3.87 10.71 -12.51
N GLN A 26 3.09 11.48 -13.26
CA GLN A 26 2.17 12.47 -12.71
C GLN A 26 0.80 12.49 -13.40
N ILE A 27 -0.27 12.07 -12.69
CA ILE A 27 -1.67 12.25 -13.10
C ILE A 27 -2.14 13.61 -12.57
N ILE A 28 -2.80 14.42 -13.39
CA ILE A 28 -3.32 15.72 -12.97
C ILE A 28 -4.82 15.57 -12.70
N SER A 29 -5.25 15.91 -11.49
CA SER A 29 -6.66 15.87 -11.08
C SER A 29 -7.14 17.25 -10.63
N ASP A 30 -8.38 17.58 -10.96
CA ASP A 30 -9.02 18.82 -10.53
C ASP A 30 -9.40 18.71 -9.04
N VAL A 31 -9.08 19.75 -8.27
CA VAL A 31 -9.47 19.90 -6.87
C VAL A 31 -10.68 20.83 -6.81
N TYR A 32 -11.67 20.43 -6.02
CA TYR A 32 -12.89 21.19 -5.78
C TYR A 32 -12.96 21.59 -4.30
N ASP A 33 -13.38 22.81 -4.04
CA ASP A 33 -13.70 23.27 -2.68
C ASP A 33 -15.06 22.72 -2.22
N THR A 34 -15.35 22.83 -0.93
CA THR A 34 -16.62 22.38 -0.33
C THR A 34 -17.87 23.02 -0.98
N ASP A 35 -17.70 24.20 -1.57
CA ASP A 35 -18.75 24.94 -2.29
C ASP A 35 -18.87 24.50 -3.77
N GLY A 36 -18.15 23.45 -4.19
CA GLY A 36 -18.16 22.91 -5.54
C GLY A 36 -17.39 23.74 -6.58
N LYS A 37 -16.70 24.80 -6.17
CA LYS A 37 -15.85 25.61 -7.05
C LYS A 37 -14.52 24.91 -7.32
N LYS A 38 -14.04 24.96 -8.56
CA LYS A 38 -12.71 24.42 -8.92
C LYS A 38 -11.62 25.28 -8.27
N SER A 39 -10.87 24.70 -7.34
CA SER A 39 -9.83 25.40 -6.57
C SER A 39 -8.41 25.16 -7.08
N GLY A 40 -8.22 24.21 -7.99
CA GLY A 40 -6.96 24.07 -8.71
C GLY A 40 -6.74 22.71 -9.33
N LYS A 41 -5.51 22.46 -9.79
CA LYS A 41 -5.05 21.16 -10.30
C LYS A 41 -3.98 20.61 -9.37
N MET A 42 -4.17 19.39 -8.88
CA MET A 42 -3.18 18.68 -8.06
C MET A 42 -2.55 17.55 -8.85
N THR A 43 -1.25 17.38 -8.63
CA THR A 43 -0.47 16.32 -9.25
C THR A 43 -0.39 15.09 -8.35
N LEU A 44 -0.91 13.97 -8.84
CA LEU A 44 -0.95 12.68 -8.16
C LEU A 44 0.15 11.73 -8.67
N PRO A 45 0.82 10.97 -7.78
CA PRO A 45 1.79 9.97 -8.18
C PRO A 45 1.17 8.82 -8.99
N VAL A 46 1.73 8.53 -10.17
CA VAL A 46 1.27 7.44 -11.04
C VAL A 46 1.42 6.05 -10.40
N THR A 47 2.36 5.89 -9.49
CA THR A 47 2.63 4.61 -8.82
C THR A 47 1.47 4.11 -7.95
N VAL A 48 0.70 5.03 -7.35
CA VAL A 48 -0.43 4.69 -6.48
C VAL A 48 -1.74 4.74 -7.25
N PHE A 49 -1.90 5.73 -8.13
CA PHE A 49 -3.19 6.02 -8.79
C PHE A 49 -3.35 5.40 -10.19
N ALA A 50 -2.29 4.89 -10.80
CA ALA A 50 -2.32 4.24 -12.13
C ALA A 50 -1.88 2.77 -12.09
N ALA A 51 -1.99 2.12 -10.93
CA ALA A 51 -1.68 0.70 -10.80
C ALA A 51 -2.65 -0.15 -11.66
N LYS A 52 -2.13 -1.23 -12.26
CA LYS A 52 -2.95 -2.17 -13.01
C LYS A 52 -3.95 -2.84 -12.06
N ILE A 53 -5.22 -2.83 -12.43
CA ILE A 53 -6.30 -3.45 -11.65
C ILE A 53 -6.05 -4.96 -11.59
N ASN A 54 -6.01 -5.49 -10.36
CA ASN A 54 -5.98 -6.93 -10.10
C ASN A 54 -7.22 -7.29 -9.25
N PRO A 55 -8.26 -7.92 -9.85
CA PRO A 55 -9.52 -8.19 -9.17
C PRO A 55 -9.36 -9.18 -8.00
N ASP A 56 -8.43 -10.14 -8.11
CA ASP A 56 -8.23 -11.15 -7.07
C ASP A 56 -7.66 -10.53 -5.79
N LEU A 57 -6.68 -9.63 -5.92
CA LEU A 57 -6.10 -8.93 -4.78
C LEU A 57 -7.12 -8.01 -4.11
N ILE A 58 -7.96 -7.33 -4.88
CA ILE A 58 -9.03 -6.48 -4.34
C ILE A 58 -10.03 -7.34 -3.55
N ALA A 59 -10.47 -8.46 -4.13
CA ALA A 59 -11.40 -9.37 -3.46
C ALA A 59 -10.81 -9.94 -2.17
N GLN A 60 -9.52 -10.30 -2.15
CA GLN A 60 -8.83 -10.74 -0.95
C GLN A 60 -8.79 -9.65 0.13
N ALA A 61 -8.38 -8.43 -0.23
CA ALA A 61 -8.31 -7.31 0.71
C ALA A 61 -9.68 -6.99 1.33
N VAL A 62 -10.73 -6.96 0.51
CA VAL A 62 -12.11 -6.74 0.98
C VAL A 62 -12.57 -7.86 1.93
N ARG A 63 -12.29 -9.13 1.59
CA ARG A 63 -12.66 -10.26 2.47
C ARG A 63 -11.97 -10.17 3.83
N VAL A 64 -10.66 -9.88 3.86
CA VAL A 64 -9.91 -9.73 5.11
C VAL A 64 -10.47 -8.59 5.96
N TYR A 65 -10.69 -7.43 5.35
CA TYR A 65 -11.26 -6.28 6.05
C TYR A 65 -12.64 -6.59 6.67
N LEU A 66 -13.55 -7.16 5.87
CA LEU A 66 -14.90 -7.50 6.33
C LEU A 66 -14.90 -8.62 7.38
N SER A 67 -13.95 -9.56 7.29
CA SER A 67 -13.79 -10.62 8.30
C SER A 67 -13.36 -10.04 9.64
N ASN A 68 -12.42 -9.08 9.64
CA ASN A 68 -11.92 -8.43 10.85
C ASN A 68 -12.96 -7.52 11.50
N GLN A 69 -13.93 -7.02 10.74
CA GLN A 69 -15.01 -6.18 11.26
C GLN A 69 -16.11 -6.98 11.98
N ARG A 70 -16.11 -8.31 11.90
CA ARG A 70 -17.14 -9.14 12.57
C ARG A 70 -16.98 -9.09 14.08
N ALA A 71 -18.07 -8.82 14.80
CA ALA A 71 -18.08 -8.74 16.26
C ALA A 71 -18.07 -10.11 16.97
N GLY A 72 -18.55 -11.18 16.31
CA GLY A 72 -18.50 -12.54 16.86
C GLY A 72 -19.36 -12.78 18.10
N THR A 73 -20.40 -11.98 18.36
CA THR A 73 -21.25 -12.06 19.56
C THR A 73 -22.27 -13.21 19.55
N HIS A 74 -22.02 -14.25 18.75
CA HIS A 74 -22.89 -15.41 18.70
C HIS A 74 -22.63 -16.30 19.92
N ALA A 75 -23.66 -16.54 20.72
CA ALA A 75 -23.62 -17.47 21.85
C ALA A 75 -24.87 -18.37 21.80
N VAL A 76 -24.68 -19.66 22.02
CA VAL A 76 -25.74 -20.67 22.11
C VAL A 76 -25.58 -21.39 23.42
N LYS A 77 -26.68 -21.70 24.09
CA LYS A 77 -26.65 -22.41 25.38
C LYS A 77 -26.05 -23.80 25.20
N THR A 78 -25.07 -24.14 26.04
CA THR A 78 -24.56 -25.51 26.13
C THR A 78 -25.48 -26.37 27.01
N ARG A 79 -25.36 -27.71 26.97
CA ARG A 79 -26.19 -28.63 27.78
C ARG A 79 -26.18 -28.28 29.29
N ALA A 80 -25.06 -27.75 29.79
CA ALA A 80 -24.89 -27.36 31.19
C ALA A 80 -25.59 -26.04 31.56
N GLU A 81 -25.94 -25.21 30.57
CA GLU A 81 -26.64 -23.92 30.75
C GLU A 81 -28.16 -24.08 30.62
N VAL A 82 -28.65 -25.31 30.44
CA VAL A 82 -30.07 -25.66 30.42
C VAL A 82 -30.46 -26.16 31.80
N THR A 83 -31.00 -25.26 32.63
CA THR A 83 -31.71 -25.58 33.87
C THR A 83 -33.15 -25.97 33.60
#